data_AF-A0A2V9A8V6-F1
#
_entry.id   AF-A0A2V9A8V6-F1
#
_cell.length_a   1.000
_cell.length_b   1.000
_cell.length_c   1.000
_cell.angle_alpha   90.00
_cell.angle_beta   90.00
_cell.angle_gamma   90.00
#
_symmetry.space_group_name_H-M   'P 1'
#
loop_
_entity.id
_entity.type
_entity.pdbx_description
1 polymer ?
#
loop_
_entity_poly.entity_id
_entity_poly.type
_entity_poly.pdbx_seq_one_letter_code
_entity_poly.pdbx_strand_id
1 'polypeptide(L)'
;MLHSLFCILLISNVLLSFVEAQARVSAGLTWTASDGSKLTGRILKTVPAPVSISMPWVSYKVVRTSGRGLLSGYTLVQRVWTHAGQAPKKPQRPGEKVEVRFTSEYWFYKQKN
;
A
#
# COMPACT_ATOMS: atom_id res chain seq x y z
N MET A 1 -28.30 4.42 -24.41
CA MET A 1 -27.14 3.50 -24.58
C MET A 1 -26.13 3.84 -23.49
N LEU A 2 -26.29 3.22 -22.31
CA LEU A 2 -25.37 2.21 -21.73
C LEU A 2 -24.29 2.89 -20.85
N HIS A 3 -24.62 3.41 -19.67
CA HIS A 3 -24.67 2.71 -18.37
C HIS A 3 -23.56 1.66 -18.19
N SER A 4 -22.37 2.09 -17.74
CA SER A 4 -21.35 1.19 -17.20
C SER A 4 -21.63 0.98 -15.71
N LEU A 5 -21.83 -0.29 -15.35
CA LEU A 5 -22.44 -0.79 -14.14
C LEU A 5 -21.57 -0.61 -12.90
N PHE A 6 -22.16 0.03 -11.88
CA PHE A 6 -21.99 -0.32 -10.48
C PHE A 6 -22.29 -1.82 -10.30
N CYS A 7 -21.34 -2.60 -9.81
CA CYS A 7 -21.60 -3.95 -9.32
C CYS A 7 -21.34 -3.96 -7.81
N ILE A 8 -22.43 -3.84 -7.06
CA ILE A 8 -22.50 -4.09 -5.62
C ILE A 8 -22.72 -5.59 -5.44
N LEU A 9 -21.92 -6.25 -4.60
CA LEU A 9 -22.45 -7.34 -3.78
C LEU A 9 -21.91 -7.22 -2.35
N LEU A 10 -22.85 -6.99 -1.43
CA LEU A 10 -22.67 -7.01 0.01
C LEU A 10 -22.18 -8.39 0.48
N ILE A 11 -21.28 -8.41 1.47
CA ILE A 11 -21.38 -9.20 2.71
C ILE A 11 -20.55 -8.45 3.77
N SER A 12 -21.10 -8.39 4.99
CA SER A 12 -20.53 -7.89 6.25
C SER A 12 -20.43 -6.37 6.46
N ASN A 13 -21.23 -5.90 7.42
CA ASN A 13 -21.11 -4.65 8.17
C ASN A 13 -19.67 -4.42 8.68
N VAL A 14 -18.82 -3.84 7.85
CA VAL A 14 -17.63 -3.14 8.31
C VAL A 14 -17.73 -1.75 7.72
N LEU A 15 -17.87 -0.77 8.61
CA LEU A 15 -17.70 0.64 8.31
C LEU A 15 -16.28 0.83 7.75
N LEU A 16 -16.07 0.56 6.46
CA LEU A 16 -14.87 0.94 5.76
C LEU A 16 -14.96 2.44 5.59
N SER A 17 -14.40 3.17 6.56
CA SER A 17 -13.89 4.51 6.30
C SER A 17 -12.86 4.38 5.17
N PHE A 18 -13.34 4.55 3.94
CA PHE A 18 -12.54 4.70 2.73
C PHE A 18 -11.82 6.04 2.87
N VAL A 19 -10.77 6.07 3.70
CA VAL A 19 -9.85 7.21 3.71
C VAL A 19 -9.00 7.01 2.46
N GLU A 20 -9.33 7.76 1.42
CA GLU A 20 -8.51 7.93 0.23
C GLU A 20 -7.24 8.70 0.66
N ALA A 21 -6.35 8.00 1.36
CA ALA A 21 -5.11 8.57 1.85
C ALA A 21 -4.18 8.73 0.64
N GLN A 22 -4.01 9.98 0.19
CA GLN A 22 -2.95 10.38 -0.75
C GLN A 22 -1.57 10.25 -0.08
N ALA A 23 -1.17 9.03 0.27
CA ALA A 23 0.10 8.77 0.92
C ALA A 23 1.22 8.66 -0.13
N ARG A 24 2.18 9.59 -0.10
CA ARG A 24 3.43 9.45 -0.86
C ARG A 24 4.34 8.44 -0.13
N VAL A 25 4.78 7.40 -0.85
CA VAL A 25 5.78 6.45 -0.35
C VAL A 25 7.15 6.84 -0.91
N SER A 26 8.07 7.26 -0.05
CA SER A 26 9.47 7.49 -0.42
C SER A 26 10.27 6.18 -0.28
N ALA A 27 11.45 6.11 -0.91
CA ALA A 27 12.30 4.92 -0.96
C ALA A 27 12.60 4.26 0.41
N GLY A 28 12.42 5.00 1.51
CA GLY A 28 12.30 4.42 2.85
C GLY A 28 10.83 4.33 3.24
N LEU A 29 10.27 3.12 3.26
CA LEU A 29 8.97 2.65 3.78
C LEU A 29 8.19 3.62 4.71
N THR A 30 7.84 4.79 4.22
CA THR A 30 7.30 5.91 4.99
C THR A 30 6.09 6.45 4.26
N TRP A 31 4.98 6.53 4.98
CA TRP A 31 3.73 7.09 4.54
C TRP A 31 3.56 8.46 5.17
N THR A 32 3.07 9.43 4.41
CA THR A 32 2.75 10.79 4.87
C THR A 32 1.29 11.08 4.55
N ALA A 33 0.51 11.53 5.53
CA ALA A 33 -0.87 11.94 5.33
C ALA A 33 -0.97 13.46 5.07
N SER A 34 -2.14 13.90 4.61
CA SER A 34 -2.42 15.31 4.29
C SER A 34 -2.34 16.23 5.52
N ASP A 35 -2.53 15.70 6.73
CA ASP A 35 -2.36 16.42 7.99
C ASP A 35 -0.90 16.53 8.47
N GLY A 36 0.05 16.06 7.65
CA GLY A 36 1.48 16.08 7.95
C GLY A 36 1.97 14.96 8.87
N SER A 37 1.07 14.09 9.37
CA SER A 37 1.49 12.91 10.12
C SER A 37 2.27 11.94 9.23
N LYS A 38 3.23 11.24 9.84
CA LYS A 38 4.06 10.24 9.14
C LYS A 38 4.13 8.95 9.92
N LEU A 39 4.29 7.87 9.17
CA LEU A 39 4.49 6.53 9.69
C LEU A 39 5.60 5.90 8.88
N THR A 40 6.58 5.30 9.56
CA THR A 40 7.66 4.53 8.95
C THR A 40 7.56 3.09 9.41
N GLY A 41 7.67 2.17 8.45
CA GLY A 41 7.61 0.74 8.68
C GLY A 41 8.89 0.03 8.27
N ARG A 42 8.95 -1.25 8.61
CA ARG A 42 9.92 -2.22 8.07
C ARG A 42 9.17 -3.43 7.53
N ILE A 43 9.72 -4.09 6.51
CA ILE A 43 9.13 -5.32 5.97
C ILE A 43 9.06 -6.35 7.10
N LEU A 44 7.85 -6.86 7.35
CA LEU A 44 7.58 -7.94 8.28
C LEU A 44 7.43 -9.27 7.53
N LYS A 45 6.68 -9.26 6.42
CA LYS A 45 6.45 -10.46 5.60
C LYS A 45 6.16 -10.05 4.16
N THR A 46 6.60 -10.88 3.22
CA THR A 46 6.32 -10.74 1.80
C THR A 46 5.68 -12.02 1.28
N VAL A 47 4.68 -11.89 0.43
CA VAL A 47 4.04 -13.02 -0.26
C VAL A 47 3.88 -12.70 -1.74
N PRO A 48 4.03 -13.69 -2.65
CA PRO A 48 3.74 -13.48 -4.06
C PRO A 48 2.33 -12.94 -4.26
N ALA A 49 2.18 -11.97 -5.18
CA ALA A 49 0.84 -11.55 -5.59
C ALA A 49 0.18 -12.67 -6.43
N PRO A 50 -1.15 -12.78 -6.42
CA PRO A 50 -1.86 -13.77 -7.24
C PRO A 50 -1.60 -13.60 -8.75
N VAL A 51 -1.33 -12.37 -9.19
CA VAL A 51 -0.99 -12.04 -10.58
C VAL A 51 0.53 -11.99 -10.73
N SER A 52 1.08 -12.80 -11.63
CA SER A 52 2.53 -13.04 -11.77
C SER A 52 3.36 -11.81 -12.14
N ILE A 53 2.77 -10.85 -12.88
CA ILE A 53 3.42 -9.61 -13.30
C ILE A 53 3.37 -8.51 -12.23
N SER A 54 2.72 -8.77 -11.09
CA SER A 54 2.55 -7.81 -10.01
C SER A 54 3.67 -7.89 -8.98
N MET A 55 3.98 -6.77 -8.33
CA MET A 55 4.84 -6.77 -7.16
C MET A 55 4.26 -7.66 -6.04
N PRO A 56 5.10 -8.31 -5.23
CA PRO A 56 4.63 -9.04 -4.06
C PRO A 56 3.80 -8.17 -3.11
N TRP A 57 2.82 -8.79 -2.46
CA TRP A 57 2.13 -8.18 -1.32
C TRP A 57 3.05 -8.19 -0.11
N VAL A 58 2.97 -7.14 0.70
CA VAL A 58 3.91 -6.92 1.78
C VAL A 58 3.17 -6.47 3.03
N SER A 59 3.46 -7.12 4.15
CA SER A 59 3.10 -6.63 5.46
C SER A 59 4.30 -5.91 6.07
N TYR A 60 4.06 -4.75 6.66
CA TYR A 60 5.04 -3.90 7.30
C TYR A 60 4.72 -3.77 8.78
N LYS A 61 5.74 -3.93 9.62
CA LYS A 61 5.66 -3.55 11.04
C LYS A 61 5.99 -2.07 11.17
N VAL A 62 5.12 -1.31 11.83
CA VAL A 62 5.39 0.10 12.14
C VAL A 62 6.53 0.18 13.15
N VAL A 63 7.54 1.00 12.85
CA VAL A 63 8.71 1.20 13.71
C VAL A 63 8.81 2.62 14.24
N ARG A 64 8.19 3.58 13.55
CA ARG A 64 8.16 4.98 13.98
C ARG A 64 6.90 5.65 13.47
N THR A 65 6.32 6.51 14.29
CA THR A 65 5.30 7.47 13.87
C THR A 65 5.76 8.87 14.28
N SER A 66 5.31 9.89 13.56
CA SER A 66 5.54 11.29 13.93
C SER A 66 4.32 12.12 13.60
N GLY A 67 4.01 13.10 14.46
CA GLY A 67 2.75 13.82 14.41
C GLY A 67 1.61 13.04 15.10
N ARG A 68 0.58 13.76 15.55
CA ARG A 68 -0.58 13.20 16.27
C ARG A 68 -1.81 13.00 15.38
N GLY A 69 -1.58 12.89 14.07
CA GLY A 69 -2.63 12.88 13.05
C GLY A 69 -3.14 11.49 12.67
N LEU A 70 -3.70 11.38 11.46
CA LEU A 70 -4.31 10.21 10.84
C LEU A 70 -3.45 8.95 10.95
N LEU A 71 -2.13 9.06 10.78
CA LEU A 71 -1.21 7.92 10.83
C LEU A 71 -0.75 7.54 12.24
N SER A 72 -1.28 8.18 13.28
CA SER A 72 -0.97 7.85 14.68
C SER A 72 -1.67 6.57 15.15
N GLY A 73 -0.94 5.75 15.92
CA GLY A 73 -1.48 4.57 16.59
C GLY A 73 -1.62 3.30 15.72
N TYR A 74 -1.27 3.33 14.44
CA TYR A 74 -1.18 2.11 13.64
C TYR A 74 0.09 1.31 13.98
N THR A 75 -0.03 -0.01 13.92
CA THR A 75 1.02 -0.97 14.30
C THR A 75 1.46 -1.84 13.12
N LEU A 76 0.59 -2.02 12.13
CA LEU A 76 0.88 -2.73 10.88
C LEU A 76 0.33 -1.95 9.68
N VAL A 77 1.01 -2.12 8.55
CA VAL A 77 0.53 -1.69 7.23
C VAL A 77 0.62 -2.87 6.28
N GLN A 78 -0.42 -3.14 5.51
CA GLN A 78 -0.37 -4.13 4.43
C GLN A 78 -0.50 -3.43 3.08
N ARG A 79 0.39 -3.78 2.15
CA ARG A 79 0.25 -3.49 0.73
C ARG A 79 -0.28 -4.74 0.04
N VAL A 80 -1.48 -4.63 -0.51
CA VAL A 80 -2.22 -5.71 -1.18
C VAL A 80 -2.77 -5.23 -2.52
N TRP A 81 -3.36 -6.15 -3.29
CA TRP A 81 -3.94 -5.88 -4.61
C TRP A 81 -3.02 -5.05 -5.52
N THR A 82 -1.75 -5.45 -5.54
CA THR A 82 -0.77 -4.89 -6.46
C THR A 82 -1.10 -5.28 -7.90
N HIS A 83 -1.08 -4.29 -8.79
CA HIS A 83 -1.15 -4.48 -10.24
C HIS A 83 0.11 -3.91 -10.88
N ALA A 84 0.83 -4.74 -11.64
CA ALA A 84 2.13 -4.42 -12.23
C ALA A 84 3.24 -4.12 -11.20
N GLY A 85 4.32 -3.47 -11.62
CA GLY A 85 5.46 -3.09 -10.77
C GLY A 85 6.57 -4.12 -10.64
N GLN A 86 6.46 -5.28 -11.28
CA GLN A 86 7.58 -6.23 -11.31
C GLN A 86 8.76 -5.63 -12.08
N ALA A 87 9.96 -5.78 -11.51
CA ALA A 87 11.18 -5.29 -12.14
C ALA A 87 11.40 -5.98 -13.50
N PRO A 88 11.94 -5.28 -14.52
CA PRO A 88 12.29 -5.89 -15.79
C PRO A 88 13.26 -7.06 -15.57
N LYS A 89 13.04 -8.18 -16.28
CA LYS A 89 13.86 -9.40 -16.14
C LYS A 89 15.33 -9.19 -16.51
N LYS A 90 15.63 -8.21 -17.38
CA LYS A 90 16.99 -7.88 -17.80
C LYS A 90 17.15 -6.36 -17.87
N PRO A 91 18.18 -5.78 -17.23
CA PRO A 91 18.57 -4.41 -17.52
C PRO A 91 19.11 -4.34 -18.97
N GLN A 92 18.78 -3.29 -19.72
CA GLN A 92 19.32 -3.10 -21.06
C GLN A 92 20.78 -2.61 -21.00
N ARG A 93 21.13 -1.86 -19.95
CA ARG A 93 22.50 -1.39 -19.68
C ARG A 93 22.89 -1.54 -18.20
N PRO A 94 24.17 -1.79 -17.88
CA PRO A 94 24.64 -1.74 -16.50
C PRO A 94 24.32 -0.40 -15.84
N GLY A 95 23.72 -0.43 -14.65
CA GLY A 95 23.36 0.78 -13.89
C GLY A 95 22.10 1.51 -14.36
N GLU A 96 21.35 0.96 -15.32
CA GLU A 96 20.09 1.52 -15.78
C GLU A 96 19.05 1.56 -14.64
N LYS A 97 18.43 2.72 -14.48
CA LYS A 97 17.28 2.91 -13.59
C LYS A 97 16.02 2.91 -14.44
N VAL A 98 15.15 1.94 -14.22
CA VAL A 98 13.86 1.85 -14.89
C VAL A 98 12.77 2.21 -13.89
N GLU A 99 11.94 3.18 -14.25
CA GLU A 99 10.72 3.46 -13.51
C GLU A 99 9.65 2.45 -13.91
N VAL A 100 9.11 1.71 -12.93
CA VAL A 100 8.02 0.77 -13.16
C VAL A 100 6.79 1.26 -12.41
N ARG A 101 5.73 1.57 -13.17
CA ARG A 101 4.45 1.97 -12.59
C ARG A 101 3.72 0.76 -12.02
N PHE A 102 3.03 0.98 -10.91
CA PHE A 102 2.12 0.01 -10.31
C PHE A 102 1.00 0.72 -9.57
N THR A 103 -0.09 0.01 -9.34
CA THR A 103 -1.14 0.41 -8.40
C THR A 103 -1.22 -0.63 -7.28
N SER A 104 -1.70 -0.22 -6.11
CA SER A 104 -1.91 -1.10 -4.97
C SER A 104 -2.82 -0.47 -3.94
N GLU A 105 -3.41 -1.28 -3.08
CA GLU A 105 -4.11 -0.82 -1.90
C GLU A 105 -3.25 -0.95 -0.65
N TYR A 106 -3.49 -0.02 0.30
CA TYR A 106 -2.81 0.00 1.58
C TYR A 106 -3.82 -0.05 2.72
N TRP A 107 -3.66 -1.05 3.58
CA TRP A 107 -4.50 -1.27 4.74
C TRP A 107 -3.70 -1.01 6.01
N PHE A 108 -4.26 -0.21 6.93
CA PHE A 108 -3.61 0.20 8.17
C PHE A 108 -4.33 -0.43 9.36
N TYR A 109 -3.57 -1.10 10.24
CA TYR A 109 -4.13 -1.84 11.37
C TYR A 109 -3.65 -1.26 12.68
N LYS A 110 -4.56 -1.17 13.65
CA LYS A 110 -4.26 -0.92 15.06
C LYS A 110 -4.32 -2.25 15.80
N GLN A 111 -3.54 -2.39 16.87
CA GLN A 111 -3.78 -3.49 17.79
C GLN A 111 -5.13 -3.27 18.48
N LYS A 112 -5.95 -4.31 18.51
CA LYS A 112 -7.15 -4.33 19.33
C LYS A 112 -6.68 -4.53 20.77
N ASN A 113 -7.00 -3.57 21.62
CA ASN A 113 -6.76 -3.67 23.06
C ASN A 113 -7.86 -4.49 23.72
#